data_AF-A0A0Q4EMB2-F1
#
_entry.id   AF-A0A0Q4EMB2-F1
#
_cell.length_a   1.000
_cell.length_b   1.000
_cell.length_c   1.000
_cell.angle_alpha   90.00
_cell.angle_beta   90.00
_cell.angle_gamma   90.00
#
_symmetry.space_group_name_H-M   'P 1'
#
loop_
_entity.id
_entity.type
_entity.pdbx_description
1 polymer ?
#
loop_
_entity_poly.entity_id
_entity_poly.type
_entity_poly.pdbx_seq_one_letter_code
_entity_poly.pdbx_strand_id
1 'polypeptide(L)'
;MSNDDNSEAQQNMEVPFPTEAELFAAGYAPILTDEDLLARGFVLINFKNMPAVEDMTTELGHPFPQHNEIIKAGYIPISRRERRIQSRPRVGQMYWVDFPHDAYVPEFVNEHPGIVIRASNSLSDTCIILPVTSAQQKAGTHFHQLSKNPNPRGHAEGRIAYVVCDHLYTVHVNRLRPLLSLRYVPVYPKVEPHDMTAIFAIVEKVLALASASSHAAAAAAVAPPAAPAKPLGPNTLTLKGT
;
A
#
# COMPACT_ATOMS: atom_id res chain seq x y z
N MET A 1 17.62 38.91 -33.75
CA MET A 1 18.38 38.31 -34.87
C MET A 1 19.37 37.37 -34.23
N SER A 2 19.30 36.05 -34.34
CA SER A 2 18.41 35.16 -35.06
C SER A 2 18.56 33.80 -34.36
N ASN A 3 17.44 33.17 -34.02
CA ASN A 3 17.39 31.74 -33.75
C ASN A 3 17.14 31.08 -35.11
N ASP A 4 18.02 30.18 -35.52
CA ASP A 4 17.75 29.14 -36.52
C ASP A 4 18.50 27.89 -36.03
N ASP A 5 17.81 26.84 -35.59
CA ASP A 5 17.21 25.77 -36.40
C ASP A 5 18.23 24.63 -36.64
N ASN A 6 18.05 23.48 -35.98
CA ASN A 6 17.78 22.25 -36.71
C ASN A 6 17.59 21.04 -35.79
N SER A 7 16.48 20.35 -36.07
CA SER A 7 16.17 18.96 -35.76
C SER A 7 17.22 17.99 -36.27
N GLU A 8 17.38 16.82 -35.62
CA GLU A 8 17.31 15.53 -36.32
C GLU A 8 17.27 14.28 -35.39
N ALA A 9 16.26 13.45 -35.68
CA ALA A 9 16.20 11.97 -35.63
C ALA A 9 16.85 11.17 -34.49
N GLN A 10 16.00 10.60 -33.62
CA GLN A 10 16.33 9.47 -32.75
C GLN A 10 16.41 8.15 -33.55
N GLN A 11 17.60 7.56 -33.61
CA GLN A 11 17.79 6.14 -33.93
C GLN A 11 17.72 5.32 -32.63
N ASN A 12 16.86 4.30 -32.58
CA ASN A 12 16.79 3.31 -31.51
C ASN A 12 18.07 2.45 -31.53
N MET A 13 18.93 2.60 -30.53
CA MET A 13 19.98 1.63 -30.22
C MET A 13 19.51 0.73 -29.08
N GLU A 14 19.48 -0.57 -29.34
CA GLU A 14 19.24 -1.61 -28.35
C GLU A 14 20.51 -1.74 -27.49
N VAL A 15 20.41 -1.41 -26.19
CA VAL A 15 21.56 -1.46 -25.27
C VAL A 15 21.65 -2.89 -24.71
N PRO A 16 22.76 -3.62 -24.94
CA PRO A 16 22.95 -4.95 -24.38
C PRO A 16 23.00 -4.90 -22.85
N PHE A 17 22.45 -5.92 -22.18
CA PHE A 17 22.57 -6.02 -20.73
C PHE A 17 24.04 -6.24 -20.33
N PRO A 18 24.52 -5.52 -19.29
CA PRO A 18 25.89 -5.66 -18.82
C PRO A 18 26.13 -7.06 -18.25
N THR A 19 27.31 -7.58 -18.54
CA THR A 19 27.82 -8.85 -18.04
C THR A 19 28.10 -8.79 -16.53
N GLU A 20 28.16 -9.93 -15.87
CA GLU A 20 28.38 -10.02 -14.42
C GLU A 20 29.70 -9.36 -13.98
N ALA A 21 30.72 -9.39 -14.84
CA ALA A 21 31.98 -8.68 -14.63
C ALA A 21 31.83 -7.15 -14.67
N GLU A 22 30.96 -6.63 -15.55
CA GLU A 22 30.66 -5.20 -15.65
C GLU A 22 29.83 -4.72 -14.46
N LEU A 23 28.91 -5.55 -13.96
CA LEU A 23 28.14 -5.28 -12.73
C LEU A 23 29.04 -5.25 -11.50
N PHE A 24 30.00 -6.19 -11.39
CA PHE A 24 30.96 -6.23 -10.29
C PHE A 24 31.93 -5.04 -10.33
N ALA A 25 32.42 -4.67 -11.52
CA ALA A 25 33.25 -3.48 -11.71
C ALA A 25 32.49 -2.17 -11.41
N ALA A 26 31.17 -2.16 -11.59
CA ALA A 26 30.27 -1.06 -11.22
C ALA A 26 29.86 -1.07 -9.74
N GLY A 27 30.39 -1.99 -8.93
CA GLY A 27 30.17 -2.03 -7.47
C GLY A 27 28.87 -2.71 -7.03
N TYR A 28 28.19 -3.43 -7.90
CA TYR A 28 27.03 -4.25 -7.53
C TYR A 28 27.50 -5.58 -6.90
N ALA A 29 26.91 -5.95 -5.76
CA ALA A 29 27.19 -7.23 -5.11
C ALA A 29 26.54 -8.39 -5.90
N PRO A 30 27.23 -9.53 -6.04
CA PRO A 30 26.66 -10.70 -6.72
C PRO A 30 25.45 -11.24 -5.95
N ILE A 31 24.45 -11.72 -6.70
CA ILE A 31 23.28 -12.39 -6.15
C ILE A 31 23.78 -13.72 -5.56
N LEU A 32 23.59 -13.90 -4.24
CA LEU A 32 24.02 -15.12 -3.54
C LEU A 32 23.30 -16.33 -4.12
N THR A 33 24.06 -17.39 -4.37
CA THR A 33 23.50 -18.66 -4.85
C THR A 33 22.73 -19.36 -3.72
N ASP A 34 21.86 -20.31 -4.08
CA ASP A 34 21.11 -21.08 -3.08
C ASP A 34 22.05 -21.81 -2.10
N GLU A 35 23.22 -22.27 -2.55
CA GLU A 35 24.25 -22.87 -1.70
C GLU A 35 24.85 -21.86 -0.70
N ASP A 36 25.11 -20.62 -1.14
CA ASP A 36 25.59 -19.54 -0.27
C ASP A 36 24.55 -19.13 0.79
N LEU A 37 23.27 -19.17 0.41
CA LEU A 37 22.16 -18.88 1.30
C LEU A 37 22.00 -19.98 2.36
N LEU A 38 22.07 -21.25 1.97
CA LEU A 38 22.03 -22.38 2.89
C LEU A 38 23.20 -22.34 3.88
N ALA A 39 24.41 -22.04 3.40
CA ALA A 39 25.61 -21.91 4.24
C ALA A 39 25.52 -20.76 5.26
N ARG A 40 24.69 -19.74 4.99
CA ARG A 40 24.39 -18.62 5.90
C ARG A 40 23.21 -18.91 6.85
N GLY A 41 22.70 -20.13 6.86
CA GLY A 41 21.63 -20.58 7.76
C GLY A 41 20.21 -20.31 7.25
N PHE A 42 20.05 -19.93 5.97
CA PHE A 42 18.73 -19.90 5.35
C PHE A 42 18.29 -21.34 5.00
N VAL A 43 16.99 -21.63 4.97
CA VAL A 43 16.48 -22.98 4.73
C VAL A 43 15.64 -23.00 3.45
N LEU A 44 15.87 -24.00 2.60
CA LEU A 44 15.08 -24.26 1.39
C LEU A 44 13.64 -24.61 1.76
N ILE A 45 12.67 -23.91 1.18
CA ILE A 45 11.25 -24.05 1.53
C ILE A 45 10.67 -25.29 0.84
N ASN A 46 10.12 -26.23 1.63
CA ASN A 46 9.34 -27.36 1.14
C ASN A 46 7.89 -27.28 1.65
N PHE A 47 6.98 -26.82 0.79
CA PHE A 47 5.59 -26.56 1.12
C PHE A 47 4.72 -27.80 1.35
N LYS A 48 5.21 -29.02 1.04
CA LYS A 48 4.40 -30.25 1.19
C LYS A 48 4.24 -30.75 2.63
N ASN A 49 5.09 -30.28 3.56
CA ASN A 49 5.13 -30.77 4.94
C ASN A 49 4.97 -29.65 6.00
N MET A 50 4.41 -28.50 5.65
CA MET A 50 4.14 -27.43 6.62
C MET A 50 2.80 -27.65 7.33
N PRO A 51 2.74 -27.53 8.67
CA PRO A 51 1.47 -27.56 9.40
C PRO A 51 0.65 -26.30 9.08
N ALA A 52 -0.68 -26.41 9.12
CA ALA A 52 -1.56 -25.26 8.95
C ALA A 52 -1.33 -24.25 10.09
N VAL A 53 -1.43 -22.94 9.82
CA VAL A 53 -1.17 -21.87 10.81
C VAL A 53 -2.10 -21.97 12.02
N GLU A 54 -3.31 -22.48 11.81
CA GLU A 54 -4.31 -22.79 12.84
C GLU A 54 -3.93 -23.97 13.74
N ASP A 55 -3.07 -24.87 13.26
CA ASP A 55 -2.55 -26.02 14.00
C ASP A 55 -1.18 -25.75 14.65
N MET A 56 -0.62 -24.55 14.47
CA MET A 56 0.63 -24.14 15.11
C MET A 56 0.38 -23.78 16.57
N THR A 57 0.59 -24.75 17.47
CA THR A 57 0.73 -24.45 18.90
C THR A 57 2.06 -23.79 19.19
N THR A 58 2.01 -22.63 19.85
CA THR A 58 3.20 -21.86 20.26
C THR A 58 4.00 -22.62 21.31
N GLU A 59 5.28 -22.26 21.50
CA GLU A 59 6.15 -22.87 22.52
C GLU A 59 5.59 -22.74 23.97
N LEU A 60 4.58 -21.89 24.15
CA LEU A 60 3.87 -21.59 25.42
C LEU A 60 2.41 -22.06 25.44
N GLY A 61 1.93 -22.80 24.43
CA GLY A 61 0.58 -23.37 24.39
C GLY A 61 -0.57 -22.38 24.13
N HIS A 62 -0.29 -21.26 23.47
CA HIS A 62 -1.27 -20.22 23.13
C HIS A 62 -1.98 -20.52 21.79
N PRO A 63 -3.30 -20.25 21.64
CA PRO A 63 -4.08 -20.63 20.45
C PRO A 63 -3.81 -19.83 19.17
N PHE A 64 -2.91 -18.86 19.20
CA PHE A 64 -2.55 -18.05 18.02
C PHE A 64 -1.03 -17.93 17.92
N PRO A 65 -0.42 -18.31 16.77
CA PRO A 65 1.02 -18.24 16.60
C PRO A 65 1.52 -16.80 16.61
N GLN A 66 2.62 -16.58 17.32
CA GLN A 66 3.26 -15.29 17.36
C GLN A 66 4.00 -15.02 16.04
N HIS A 67 4.17 -13.74 15.68
CA HIS A 67 4.77 -13.30 14.42
C HIS A 67 6.16 -13.90 14.12
N ASN A 68 6.94 -14.19 15.16
CA ASN A 68 8.25 -14.86 15.08
C ASN A 68 8.15 -16.36 14.78
N GLU A 69 7.06 -17.03 15.19
CA GLU A 69 6.74 -18.42 14.89
C GLU A 69 6.17 -18.54 13.47
N ILE A 70 5.36 -17.56 13.05
CA ILE A 70 4.95 -17.35 11.65
C ILE A 70 6.19 -17.23 10.75
N ILE A 71 7.18 -16.42 11.13
CA ILE A 71 8.43 -16.26 10.37
C ILE A 71 9.33 -17.51 10.41
N LYS A 72 9.49 -18.15 11.58
CA LYS A 72 10.27 -19.40 11.72
C LYS A 72 9.63 -20.57 10.96
N ALA A 73 8.31 -20.56 10.81
CA ALA A 73 7.55 -21.49 9.99
C ALA A 73 7.43 -21.03 8.52
N GLY A 74 8.25 -20.08 8.07
CA GLY A 74 8.36 -19.69 6.65
C GLY A 74 7.28 -18.77 6.11
N TYR A 75 6.45 -18.15 6.96
CA TYR A 75 5.49 -17.11 6.58
C TYR A 75 6.12 -15.69 6.68
N ILE A 76 5.55 -14.73 5.94
CA ILE A 76 6.20 -13.68 5.12
C ILE A 76 7.34 -12.77 5.72
N PRO A 77 8.35 -12.36 4.90
CA PRO A 77 9.67 -11.85 5.34
C PRO A 77 9.81 -10.34 5.64
N ILE A 78 10.86 -9.99 6.39
CA ILE A 78 11.31 -8.65 6.85
C ILE A 78 11.56 -7.62 5.72
N SER A 79 11.77 -8.05 4.48
CA SER A 79 12.08 -7.22 3.30
C SER A 79 10.98 -6.22 2.91
N ARG A 80 9.81 -6.27 3.56
CA ARG A 80 8.69 -5.33 3.38
C ARG A 80 8.67 -4.15 4.35
N ARG A 81 9.54 -4.14 5.36
CA ARG A 81 9.68 -3.01 6.31
C ARG A 81 10.69 -1.98 5.83
N GLU A 82 11.41 -2.26 4.76
CA GLU A 82 12.39 -1.32 4.21
C GLU A 82 11.69 -0.15 3.53
N ARG A 83 12.20 1.05 3.77
CA ARG A 83 11.66 2.28 3.21
C ARG A 83 11.99 2.35 1.71
N ARG A 84 10.96 2.33 0.88
CA ARG A 84 11.08 2.33 -0.60
C ARG A 84 10.84 3.68 -1.27
N ILE A 85 10.52 4.70 -0.47
CA ILE A 85 10.34 6.08 -0.96
C ILE A 85 11.26 7.04 -0.18
N GLN A 86 11.77 8.05 -0.88
CA GLN A 86 12.73 9.02 -0.34
C GLN A 86 12.08 10.30 0.21
N SER A 87 10.80 10.53 -0.09
CA SER A 87 10.07 11.73 0.34
C SER A 87 8.70 11.39 0.88
N ARG A 88 8.17 12.25 1.75
CA ARG A 88 6.86 12.03 2.37
C ARG A 88 5.73 12.04 1.33
N PRO A 89 4.76 11.12 1.42
CA PRO A 89 3.58 11.14 0.55
C PRO A 89 2.76 12.41 0.76
N ARG A 90 2.31 12.99 -0.36
CA ARG A 90 1.44 14.17 -0.38
C ARG A 90 0.05 13.79 -0.86
N VAL A 91 -0.93 14.58 -0.43
CA VAL A 91 -2.33 14.42 -0.87
C VAL A 91 -2.42 14.44 -2.40
N GLY A 92 -3.22 13.55 -2.95
CA GLY A 92 -3.47 13.35 -4.38
C GLY A 92 -2.38 12.59 -5.12
N GLN A 93 -1.26 12.23 -4.48
CA GLN A 93 -0.25 11.38 -5.11
C GLN A 93 -0.69 9.91 -5.10
N MET A 94 -0.37 9.21 -6.19
CA MET A 94 -0.58 7.78 -6.33
C MET A 94 0.71 7.00 -6.06
N TYR A 95 0.57 5.88 -5.34
CA TYR A 95 1.63 4.93 -5.01
C TYR A 95 1.15 3.50 -5.27
N TRP A 96 2.09 2.56 -5.45
CA TRP A 96 1.79 1.15 -5.21
C TRP A 96 1.74 0.93 -3.70
N VAL A 97 0.72 0.23 -3.22
CA VAL A 97 0.49 -0.03 -1.79
C VAL A 97 0.45 -1.53 -1.56
N ASP A 98 1.29 -2.04 -0.67
CA ASP A 98 1.27 -3.44 -0.22
C ASP A 98 0.26 -3.60 0.93
N PHE A 99 -0.95 -4.07 0.59
CA PHE A 99 -2.01 -4.37 1.53
C PHE A 99 -1.73 -5.67 2.30
N PRO A 100 -2.39 -5.90 3.45
CA PRO A 100 -2.26 -7.16 4.17
C PRO A 100 -2.57 -8.38 3.29
N HIS A 101 -1.88 -9.49 3.54
CA HIS A 101 -1.96 -10.69 2.70
C HIS A 101 -3.06 -11.65 3.17
N ASP A 102 -3.45 -11.47 4.42
CA ASP A 102 -4.42 -12.23 5.20
C ASP A 102 -5.72 -11.44 5.42
N ALA A 103 -5.99 -10.42 4.60
CA ALA A 103 -7.22 -9.65 4.69
C ALA A 103 -8.43 -10.48 4.23
N TYR A 104 -9.56 -10.36 4.95
CA TYR A 104 -10.80 -11.02 4.57
C TYR A 104 -11.52 -10.26 3.46
N VAL A 105 -12.20 -10.97 2.55
CA VAL A 105 -13.08 -10.34 1.56
C VAL A 105 -14.19 -9.55 2.29
N PRO A 106 -14.47 -8.27 1.93
CA PRO A 106 -14.12 -7.58 0.67
C PRO A 106 -12.86 -6.69 0.71
N GLU A 107 -11.98 -6.85 1.70
CA GLU A 107 -10.76 -6.04 1.83
C GLU A 107 -9.77 -6.28 0.67
N PHE A 108 -8.96 -5.25 0.38
CA PHE A 108 -7.87 -5.36 -0.58
C PHE A 108 -6.72 -6.20 -0.01
N VAL A 109 -6.22 -7.12 -0.84
CA VAL A 109 -5.04 -7.94 -0.58
C VAL A 109 -3.95 -7.64 -1.59
N ASN A 110 -2.70 -8.00 -1.31
CA ASN A 110 -1.56 -7.83 -2.22
C ASN A 110 -1.29 -6.35 -2.59
N GLU A 111 -0.64 -6.14 -3.74
CA GLU A 111 -0.22 -4.82 -4.17
C GLU A 111 -1.26 -4.18 -5.10
N HIS A 112 -1.80 -3.03 -4.70
CA HIS A 112 -2.71 -2.24 -5.54
C HIS A 112 -2.26 -0.78 -5.58
N PRO A 113 -2.57 -0.03 -6.66
CA PRO A 113 -2.37 1.40 -6.64
C PRO A 113 -3.28 2.03 -5.57
N GLY A 114 -2.81 3.09 -4.92
CA GLY A 114 -3.56 3.82 -3.91
C GLY A 114 -3.27 5.31 -3.99
N ILE A 115 -4.29 6.12 -3.74
CA ILE A 115 -4.21 7.59 -3.72
C ILE A 115 -4.18 8.07 -2.28
N VAL A 116 -3.23 8.93 -1.96
CA VAL A 116 -3.10 9.52 -0.62
C VAL A 116 -4.16 10.61 -0.44
N ILE A 117 -5.03 10.46 0.56
CA ILE A 117 -6.03 11.48 0.95
C ILE A 117 -5.65 12.23 2.22
N ARG A 118 -4.82 11.62 3.08
CA ARG A 118 -4.13 12.31 4.18
C ARG A 118 -2.63 12.10 4.05
N ALA A 119 -1.89 13.19 3.86
CA ALA A 119 -0.43 13.16 3.85
C ALA A 119 0.13 12.71 5.20
N SER A 120 1.30 12.07 5.16
CA SER A 120 2.07 11.80 6.38
C SER A 120 2.86 13.04 6.81
N ASN A 121 3.11 13.16 8.11
CA ASN A 121 3.96 14.23 8.64
C ASN A 121 5.45 13.90 8.44
N SER A 122 5.80 12.61 8.50
CA SER A 122 7.16 12.10 8.31
C SER A 122 7.18 10.80 7.49
N LEU A 123 8.38 10.30 7.20
CA LEU A 123 8.58 9.01 6.50
C LEU A 123 8.37 7.78 7.39
N SER A 124 8.25 7.97 8.71
CA SER A 124 8.00 6.92 9.70
C SER A 124 6.58 6.99 10.27
N ASP A 125 5.74 7.84 9.68
CA ASP A 125 4.35 8.03 10.07
C ASP A 125 3.45 7.19 9.16
N THR A 126 2.17 7.18 9.48
CA THR A 126 1.13 6.63 8.63
C THR A 126 0.61 7.69 7.65
N CYS A 127 -0.13 7.25 6.65
CA CYS A 127 -0.96 8.07 5.79
C CYS A 127 -2.31 7.38 5.59
N ILE A 128 -3.32 8.13 5.17
CA ILE A 128 -4.62 7.55 4.77
C ILE A 128 -4.66 7.52 3.25
N ILE A 129 -4.98 6.35 2.72
CA ILE A 129 -5.05 6.09 1.28
C ILE A 129 -6.41 5.50 0.90
N LEU A 130 -6.77 5.71 -0.36
CA LEU A 130 -7.88 5.02 -1.03
C LEU A 130 -7.32 4.08 -2.10
N PRO A 131 -7.72 2.80 -2.11
CA PRO A 131 -7.30 1.86 -3.12
C PRO A 131 -7.92 2.20 -4.48
N VAL A 132 -7.17 1.88 -5.53
CA VAL A 132 -7.55 2.08 -6.92
C VAL A 132 -7.54 0.73 -7.63
N THR A 133 -8.56 0.49 -8.43
CA THR A 133 -8.74 -0.76 -9.18
C THR A 133 -9.08 -0.47 -10.63
N SER A 134 -8.73 -1.39 -11.53
CA SER A 134 -9.19 -1.38 -12.91
C SER A 134 -10.44 -2.25 -13.13
N ALA A 135 -10.88 -2.98 -12.10
CA ALA A 135 -12.10 -3.75 -12.17
C ALA A 135 -13.32 -2.81 -12.17
N GLN A 136 -14.23 -3.04 -13.11
CA GLN A 136 -15.46 -2.25 -13.21
C GLN A 136 -16.28 -2.38 -11.92
N GLN A 137 -16.67 -1.25 -11.36
CA GLN A 137 -17.47 -1.19 -10.14
C GLN A 137 -18.96 -1.25 -10.47
N LYS A 138 -19.75 -1.89 -9.60
CA LYS A 138 -21.21 -1.96 -9.76
C LYS A 138 -21.84 -0.63 -9.39
N ALA A 139 -22.82 -0.19 -10.16
CA ALA A 139 -23.59 1.01 -9.82
C ALA A 139 -24.22 0.87 -8.42
N GLY A 140 -24.10 1.92 -7.61
CA GLY A 140 -24.59 1.95 -6.22
C GLY A 140 -23.52 1.73 -5.15
N THR A 141 -22.28 1.38 -5.50
CA THR A 141 -21.15 1.41 -4.55
C THR A 141 -20.47 2.79 -4.52
N HIS A 142 -19.71 3.06 -3.47
CA HIS A 142 -19.06 4.35 -3.27
C HIS A 142 -17.71 4.40 -4.02
N PHE A 143 -17.75 4.64 -5.33
CA PHE A 143 -16.54 4.74 -6.16
C PHE A 143 -16.54 5.99 -7.04
N HIS A 144 -15.34 6.39 -7.49
CA HIS A 144 -15.13 7.45 -8.46
C HIS A 144 -14.31 6.94 -9.65
N GLN A 145 -14.77 7.20 -10.88
CA GLN A 145 -13.97 6.93 -12.08
C GLN A 145 -13.08 8.13 -12.37
N LEU A 146 -11.76 7.91 -12.41
CA LEU A 146 -10.81 8.97 -12.75
C LEU A 146 -10.96 9.38 -14.22
N SER A 147 -10.92 10.68 -14.48
CA SER A 147 -10.89 11.24 -15.83
C SER A 147 -9.69 10.74 -16.65
N LYS A 148 -8.55 10.58 -15.98
CA LYS A 148 -7.30 10.08 -16.54
C LYS A 148 -6.66 9.12 -15.54
N ASN A 149 -6.17 7.97 -16.02
CA ASN A 149 -5.39 7.06 -15.20
C ASN A 149 -4.02 7.69 -14.86
N PRO A 150 -3.70 7.98 -13.59
CA PRO A 150 -2.42 8.56 -13.21
C PRO A 150 -1.28 7.55 -13.31
N ASN A 151 -1.57 6.25 -13.31
CA ASN A 151 -0.56 5.21 -13.50
C ASN A 151 -0.04 5.25 -14.95
N PRO A 152 1.25 5.54 -15.21
CA PRO A 152 1.76 5.69 -16.57
C PRO A 152 1.56 4.45 -17.45
N ARG A 153 1.75 3.25 -16.88
CA ARG A 153 1.54 1.98 -17.60
C ARG A 153 0.06 1.74 -17.84
N GLY A 154 -0.76 1.89 -16.80
CA GLY A 154 -2.21 1.75 -16.91
C GLY A 154 -2.82 2.73 -17.93
N HIS A 155 -2.30 3.95 -18.00
CA HIS A 155 -2.70 4.95 -18.97
C HIS A 155 -2.31 4.56 -20.40
N ALA A 156 -1.07 4.14 -20.62
CA ALA A 156 -0.60 3.69 -21.93
C ALA A 156 -1.37 2.48 -22.45
N GLU A 157 -1.82 1.60 -21.55
CA GLU A 157 -2.64 0.43 -21.86
C GLU A 157 -4.15 0.75 -21.99
N GLY A 158 -4.55 2.02 -21.85
CA GLY A 158 -5.96 2.42 -21.93
C GLY A 158 -6.83 1.91 -20.77
N ARG A 159 -6.23 1.49 -19.65
CA ARG A 159 -6.98 1.00 -18.49
C ARG A 159 -7.67 2.15 -17.76
N ILE A 160 -8.97 2.00 -17.54
CA ILE A 160 -9.76 2.88 -16.69
C ILE A 160 -9.37 2.62 -15.23
N ALA A 161 -9.30 3.68 -14.42
CA ALA A 161 -8.99 3.62 -13.00
C ALA A 161 -10.20 4.06 -12.18
N TYR A 162 -10.61 3.21 -11.25
CA TYR A 162 -11.69 3.45 -10.31
C TYR A 162 -11.11 3.55 -8.89
N VAL A 163 -11.43 4.64 -8.19
CA VAL A 163 -11.09 4.83 -6.78
C VAL A 163 -12.24 4.29 -5.95
N VAL A 164 -11.95 3.39 -5.01
CA VAL A 164 -12.95 2.82 -4.09
C VAL A 164 -12.94 3.66 -2.81
N CYS A 165 -13.94 4.53 -2.66
CA CYS A 165 -13.94 5.62 -1.68
C CYS A 165 -14.42 5.21 -0.28
N ASP A 166 -15.05 4.04 -0.14
CA ASP A 166 -15.48 3.45 1.13
C ASP A 166 -14.43 2.53 1.77
N HIS A 167 -13.38 2.14 1.03
CA HIS A 167 -12.30 1.28 1.52
C HIS A 167 -11.12 2.12 2.00
N LEU A 168 -11.30 2.91 3.07
CA LEU A 168 -10.22 3.73 3.62
C LEU A 168 -9.19 2.87 4.36
N TYR A 169 -7.91 3.02 4.02
CA TYR A 169 -6.83 2.37 4.74
C TYR A 169 -5.89 3.38 5.36
N THR A 170 -5.59 3.18 6.65
CA THR A 170 -4.43 3.80 7.29
C THR A 170 -3.24 2.87 7.10
N VAL A 171 -2.25 3.30 6.32
CA VAL A 171 -1.06 2.49 6.03
C VAL A 171 0.20 3.19 6.50
N HIS A 172 1.17 2.40 6.97
CA HIS A 172 2.52 2.89 7.21
C HIS A 172 3.18 3.27 5.88
N VAL A 173 3.96 4.36 5.86
CA VAL A 173 4.65 4.83 4.65
C VAL A 173 5.54 3.76 3.99
N ASN A 174 6.11 2.82 4.75
CA ASN A 174 6.91 1.71 4.20
C ASN A 174 6.12 0.72 3.32
N ARG A 175 4.77 0.73 3.40
CA ARG A 175 3.92 -0.04 2.47
C ARG A 175 3.83 0.61 1.10
N LEU A 176 4.29 1.86 0.96
CA LEU A 176 4.25 2.61 -0.29
C LEU A 176 5.48 2.34 -1.14
N ARG A 177 5.25 2.17 -2.44
CA ARG A 177 6.29 2.07 -3.47
C ARG A 177 6.00 3.08 -4.58
N PRO A 178 7.05 3.62 -5.22
CA PRO A 178 6.84 4.52 -6.35
C PRO A 178 6.17 3.75 -7.49
N LEU A 179 5.37 4.47 -8.29
CA LEU A 179 5.01 3.95 -9.60
C LEU A 179 6.23 4.03 -10.51
N LEU A 180 6.24 3.20 -11.55
CA LEU A 180 7.29 3.26 -12.56
C LEU A 180 6.73 3.94 -13.81
N SER A 181 7.51 4.87 -14.35
CA SER A 181 7.26 5.40 -15.70
C SER A 181 7.46 4.30 -16.74
N LEU A 182 7.11 4.58 -18.00
CA LEU A 182 7.39 3.68 -19.13
C LEU A 182 8.89 3.39 -19.31
N ARG A 183 9.76 4.27 -18.78
CA ARG A 183 11.22 4.13 -18.77
C ARG A 183 11.77 3.55 -17.46
N TYR A 184 10.93 2.91 -16.64
CA TYR A 184 11.31 2.29 -15.36
C TYR A 184 11.86 3.25 -14.29
N VAL A 185 11.70 4.56 -14.47
CA VAL A 185 12.08 5.57 -13.46
C VAL A 185 10.95 5.73 -12.44
N PRO A 186 11.26 5.80 -11.11
CA PRO A 186 10.31 6.11 -10.06
C PRO A 186 9.57 7.43 -10.28
N VAL A 187 8.24 7.40 -10.20
CA VAL A 187 7.36 8.57 -10.34
C VAL A 187 6.24 8.56 -9.31
N TYR A 188 5.74 9.75 -8.98
CA TYR A 188 4.68 9.99 -8.01
C TYR A 188 3.58 10.84 -8.65
N PRO A 189 2.83 10.27 -9.62
CA PRO A 189 1.84 11.02 -10.37
C PRO A 189 0.74 11.53 -9.45
N LYS A 190 0.23 12.72 -9.75
CA LYS A 190 -0.88 13.33 -9.02
C LYS A 190 -2.17 13.11 -9.80
N VAL A 191 -3.24 12.87 -9.05
CA VAL A 191 -4.60 12.88 -9.55
C VAL A 191 -5.01 14.32 -9.91
N GLU A 192 -5.83 14.46 -10.93
CA GLU A 192 -6.35 15.77 -11.36
C GLU A 192 -7.18 16.45 -10.25
N PRO A 193 -7.14 17.79 -10.12
CA PRO A 193 -7.85 18.48 -9.03
C PRO A 193 -9.36 18.22 -9.00
N HIS A 194 -10.01 18.15 -10.16
CA HIS A 194 -11.45 17.91 -10.24
C HIS A 194 -11.83 16.50 -9.77
N ASP A 195 -11.01 15.50 -10.11
CA ASP A 195 -11.17 14.13 -9.62
C ASP A 195 -10.96 14.07 -8.09
N MET A 196 -9.95 14.78 -7.56
CA MET A 196 -9.74 14.86 -6.12
C MET A 196 -10.94 15.47 -5.38
N THR A 197 -11.55 16.54 -5.91
CA THR A 197 -12.76 17.13 -5.33
C THR A 197 -13.92 16.13 -5.31
N ALA A 198 -14.13 15.38 -6.39
CA ALA A 198 -15.18 14.37 -6.47
C ALA A 198 -14.94 13.22 -5.47
N ILE A 199 -13.69 12.75 -5.37
CA ILE A 199 -13.29 11.73 -4.40
C ILE A 199 -13.59 12.20 -2.97
N PHE A 200 -13.18 13.41 -2.58
CA PHE A 200 -13.44 13.93 -1.25
C PHE A 200 -14.94 14.07 -0.95
N ALA A 201 -15.75 14.52 -1.92
CA ALA A 201 -17.20 14.61 -1.74
C ALA A 201 -17.84 13.23 -1.46
N ILE A 202 -17.37 12.17 -2.13
CA ILE A 202 -17.85 10.80 -1.89
C ILE A 202 -17.38 10.30 -0.51
N VAL A 203 -16.11 10.52 -0.16
CA VAL A 203 -15.57 10.13 1.15
C VAL A 203 -16.32 10.82 2.30
N GLU A 204 -16.55 12.13 2.19
CA GLU A 204 -17.33 12.90 3.16
C GLU A 204 -18.74 12.32 3.31
N LYS A 205 -19.40 11.98 2.19
CA LYS A 205 -20.71 11.33 2.21
C LYS A 205 -20.67 9.97 2.93
N VAL A 206 -19.67 9.14 2.66
CA VAL A 206 -19.50 7.82 3.31
C VAL A 206 -19.31 7.98 4.82
N LEU A 207 -18.42 8.89 5.23
CA LEU A 207 -18.15 9.15 6.64
C LEU A 207 -19.35 9.78 7.35
N ALA A 208 -20.09 10.66 6.67
CA ALA A 208 -21.32 11.25 7.19
C ALA A 208 -22.40 10.18 7.43
N LEU A 209 -22.60 9.25 6.48
CA LEU A 209 -23.53 8.12 6.63
C LEU A 209 -23.17 7.26 7.85
N ALA A 210 -21.88 7.01 8.07
CA ALA A 210 -21.42 6.30 9.26
C ALA A 210 -21.79 7.06 10.56
N SER A 211 -21.62 8.39 10.58
CA SER A 211 -21.88 9.24 11.74
C SER A 211 -23.36 9.54 12.03
N ALA A 212 -24.22 9.45 11.01
CA ALA A 212 -25.65 9.76 11.14
C ALA A 212 -26.37 8.74 12.04
N SER A 213 -25.94 7.48 11.99
CA SER A 213 -26.42 6.42 12.90
C SER A 213 -26.05 6.71 14.36
N SER A 214 -24.88 7.30 14.60
CA SER A 214 -24.34 7.59 15.93
C SER A 214 -25.02 8.79 16.59
N HIS A 215 -25.36 9.82 15.80
CA HIS A 215 -26.06 11.01 16.32
C HIS A 215 -27.53 10.73 16.63
N ALA A 216 -28.20 9.86 15.86
CA ALA A 216 -29.57 9.44 16.17
C ALA A 216 -29.63 8.64 17.50
N ALA A 217 -28.63 7.80 17.78
CA ALA A 217 -28.52 7.07 19.04
C ALA A 217 -28.10 7.97 20.22
N ALA A 218 -27.17 8.91 20.01
CA ALA A 218 -26.74 9.86 21.04
C ALA A 218 -27.84 10.87 21.42
N ALA A 219 -28.67 11.31 20.46
CA ALA A 219 -29.83 12.14 20.74
C ALA A 219 -30.92 11.41 21.54
N ALA A 220 -31.01 10.09 21.43
CA ALA A 220 -31.91 9.26 22.24
C ALA A 220 -31.35 8.95 23.65
N ALA A 221 -30.05 9.14 23.86
CA ALA A 221 -29.34 8.85 25.11
C ALA A 221 -28.77 10.12 25.75
N VAL A 222 -29.64 11.05 26.15
CA VAL A 222 -29.22 12.20 26.97
C VAL A 222 -29.01 11.74 28.42
N ALA A 223 -27.79 11.31 28.72
CA ALA A 223 -27.26 11.14 30.08
C ALA A 223 -26.27 12.29 30.41
N PRO A 224 -26.10 12.68 31.69
CA PRO A 224 -25.38 13.90 32.07
C PRO A 224 -23.89 13.86 31.71
N PRO A 225 -23.24 15.04 31.57
CA PRO A 225 -21.91 15.16 30.97
C PRO A 225 -20.83 14.47 31.81
N ALA A 226 -20.21 13.44 31.24
CA ALA A 226 -19.00 12.84 31.78
C ALA A 226 -17.77 13.70 31.42
N ALA A 227 -16.85 13.81 32.38
CA ALA A 227 -15.60 14.58 32.29
C ALA A 227 -14.74 14.19 31.06
N PRO A 228 -13.91 15.12 30.52
CA PRO A 228 -13.14 14.88 29.31
C PRO A 228 -12.12 13.75 29.50
N ALA A 229 -12.28 12.68 28.73
CA ALA A 229 -11.35 11.55 28.72
C ALA A 229 -10.01 11.96 28.06
N LYS A 230 -8.89 11.61 28.70
CA LYS A 230 -7.55 11.74 28.13
C LYS A 230 -7.43 10.91 26.82
N PRO A 231 -6.64 11.36 25.84
CA PRO A 231 -6.45 10.61 24.59
C PRO A 231 -5.82 9.24 24.90
N LEU A 232 -6.50 8.16 24.48
CA LEU A 232 -5.95 6.82 24.53
C LEU A 232 -4.80 6.70 23.51
N GLY A 233 -3.59 6.38 23.99
CA GLY A 233 -2.53 5.82 23.16
C GLY A 233 -2.86 4.38 22.73
N PRO A 234 -2.02 3.73 21.89
CA PRO A 234 -2.29 2.45 21.22
C PRO A 234 -2.39 1.20 22.13
N ASN A 235 -2.58 1.36 23.44
CA ASN A 235 -2.82 0.26 24.36
C ASN A 235 -4.33 0.10 24.57
N THR A 236 -4.91 -0.63 23.63
CA THR A 236 -6.02 -1.58 23.73
C THR A 236 -6.98 -1.43 24.92
N LEU A 237 -8.25 -1.19 24.61
CA LEU A 237 -9.41 -1.51 25.46
C LEU A 237 -9.34 -2.99 25.88
N THR A 238 -8.68 -3.28 26.99
CA THR A 238 -8.81 -4.57 27.67
C THR A 238 -10.07 -4.49 28.52
N LEU A 239 -11.17 -5.04 28.00
CA LEU A 239 -12.31 -5.40 28.84
C LEU A 239 -11.79 -6.43 29.83
N LYS A 240 -11.72 -6.06 31.11
CA LYS A 240 -11.48 -7.04 32.18
C LYS A 240 -12.66 -7.99 32.17
N GLY A 241 -12.42 -9.24 31.79
CA GLY A 241 -13.43 -10.30 31.81
C GLY A 241 -14.00 -10.48 33.22
N THR A 242 -15.31 -10.64 33.28
CA THR A 242 -16.08 -11.22 34.40
C THR A 242 -15.83 -12.71 34.49
#